data_AF-W4QPC4-F1
#
_entry.id   AF-W4QPC4-F1
#
_cell.length_a   1.000
_cell.length_b   1.000
_cell.length_c   1.000
_cell.angle_alpha   90.00
_cell.angle_beta   90.00
_cell.angle_gamma   90.00
#
_symmetry.space_group_name_H-M   'P 1'
#
loop_
_entity.id
_entity.type
_entity.pdbx_description
1 polymer ?
#
loop_
_entity_poly.entity_id
_entity_poly.type
_entity_poly.pdbx_seq_one_letter_code
_entity_poly.pdbx_strand_id
1 'polypeptide(L)'
;MGSRNKTMLIVSAFVVLLSVVIHLLHRVFGFLETYLIIQGVTPLSPGLQLLQNLFFIVPILLLIVSFFLFKKEKHDQLPLLLTLTLTFASISIIAGGDGLVEYHFSIFMVLAFIIFFNSFKLILISTVIFAIQHFGGYFLFPQLLCGTENYAFSLLMIHAVFLILMSGAASLIITLQNRATSLMQIEKEKQQEKEELLVAQLTKTANQVLNTVLQLKEGSQESKLASRKLLLRSKKWLQVLISS
;
A
#
# COMPACT_ATOMS: atom_id res chain seq x y z
N MET A 1 4.56 -4.56 7.89
CA MET A 1 3.44 -5.31 7.26
C MET A 1 2.15 -5.32 8.07
N GLY A 2 2.19 -5.30 9.42
CA GLY A 2 0.99 -5.34 10.27
C GLY A 2 0.02 -4.14 10.12
N SER A 3 0.53 -2.92 9.94
CA SER A 3 -0.32 -1.71 9.80
C SER A 3 -1.19 -1.76 8.54
N ARG A 4 -0.60 -2.12 7.40
CA ARG A 4 -1.29 -2.21 6.10
C ARG A 4 -2.43 -3.22 6.11
N ASN A 5 -2.15 -4.43 6.63
CA ASN A 5 -3.13 -5.50 6.72
C ASN A 5 -4.25 -5.18 7.73
N LYS A 6 -3.92 -4.50 8.84
CA LYS A 6 -4.92 -4.00 9.79
C LYS A 6 -5.86 -2.99 9.14
N THR A 7 -5.32 -2.00 8.44
CA THR A 7 -6.12 -1.00 7.71
C THR A 7 -7.04 -1.69 6.70
N MET A 8 -6.52 -2.61 5.91
CA MET A 8 -7.32 -3.31 4.91
C MET A 8 -8.38 -4.22 5.51
N LEU A 9 -8.12 -4.86 6.65
CA LEU A 9 -9.13 -5.64 7.36
C LEU A 9 -10.31 -4.76 7.81
N ILE A 10 -10.03 -3.54 8.29
CA ILE A 10 -11.08 -2.56 8.68
C ILE A 10 -11.86 -2.11 7.44
N VAL A 11 -11.16 -1.77 6.35
CA VAL A 11 -11.81 -1.38 5.09
C VAL A 11 -12.70 -2.52 4.56
N SER A 12 -12.20 -3.77 4.55
CA SER A 12 -13.00 -4.93 4.18
C SER A 12 -14.22 -5.12 5.08
N ALA A 13 -14.08 -4.94 6.39
CA ALA A 13 -15.21 -5.00 7.31
C ALA A 13 -16.26 -3.93 7.01
N PHE A 14 -15.85 -2.71 6.66
CA PHE A 14 -16.76 -1.64 6.26
C PHE A 14 -17.52 -1.97 4.96
N VAL A 15 -16.84 -2.52 3.96
CA VAL A 15 -17.50 -2.89 2.68
C VAL A 15 -18.45 -4.07 2.87
N VAL A 16 -18.11 -5.05 3.73
CA VAL A 16 -19.03 -6.13 4.10
C VAL A 16 -20.23 -5.59 4.87
N LEU A 17 -20.03 -4.64 5.79
CA LEU A 17 -21.13 -3.98 6.48
C LEU A 17 -22.04 -3.24 5.49
N LEU A 18 -21.47 -2.53 4.52
CA LEU A 18 -22.24 -1.88 3.45
C LEU A 18 -23.08 -2.89 2.67
N SER A 19 -22.53 -4.05 2.30
CA SER A 19 -23.28 -5.17 1.71
C SER A 19 -24.48 -5.57 2.57
N VAL A 20 -24.28 -5.77 3.88
CA VAL A 20 -25.37 -6.08 4.82
C VAL A 20 -26.45 -4.99 4.82
N VAL A 21 -26.05 -3.72 4.87
CA VAL A 21 -26.99 -2.59 4.85
C VAL A 21 -27.81 -2.59 3.55
N ILE A 22 -27.19 -2.77 2.39
CA ILE A 22 -27.91 -2.81 1.11
C ILE A 22 -28.93 -3.97 1.09
N HIS A 23 -28.52 -5.17 1.50
CA HIS A 23 -29.44 -6.31 1.59
C HIS A 23 -30.62 -6.04 2.54
N LEU A 24 -30.39 -5.39 3.68
CA LEU A 24 -31.47 -5.04 4.61
C LEU A 24 -32.41 -3.99 4.02
N LEU A 25 -31.88 -2.95 3.39
CA LEU A 25 -32.67 -1.88 2.77
C LEU A 25 -33.62 -2.41 1.71
N HIS A 26 -33.13 -3.22 0.77
CA HIS A 26 -33.95 -3.76 -0.31
C HIS A 26 -34.92 -4.84 0.17
N ARG A 27 -34.45 -5.79 0.98
CA ARG A 27 -35.26 -6.97 1.36
C ARG A 27 -36.26 -6.74 2.47
N VAL A 28 -35.94 -5.85 3.42
CA VAL A 28 -36.78 -5.64 4.62
C VAL A 28 -37.56 -4.33 4.52
N PHE A 29 -36.90 -3.27 4.04
CA PHE A 29 -37.49 -1.93 4.02
C PHE A 29 -38.13 -1.56 2.67
N GLY A 30 -38.03 -2.41 1.64
CA GLY A 30 -38.56 -2.11 0.30
C GLY A 30 -37.94 -0.85 -0.31
N PHE A 31 -36.66 -0.58 0.00
CA PHE A 31 -35.97 0.62 -0.46
C PHE A 31 -35.97 0.68 -2.00
N LEU A 32 -36.39 1.81 -2.57
CA LEU A 32 -36.50 2.04 -4.01
C LEU A 32 -37.54 1.17 -4.75
N GLU A 33 -38.49 0.52 -4.06
CA GLU A 33 -39.49 -0.36 -4.71
C GLU A 33 -40.22 0.30 -5.90
N THR A 34 -40.67 1.56 -5.76
CA THR A 34 -41.30 2.29 -6.88
C THR A 34 -40.37 2.48 -8.07
N TYR A 35 -39.08 2.76 -7.82
CA TYR A 35 -38.07 2.91 -8.88
C TYR A 35 -37.78 1.58 -9.57
N LEU A 36 -37.70 0.49 -8.81
CA LEU A 36 -37.51 -0.87 -9.32
C LEU A 36 -38.64 -1.27 -10.26
N ILE A 37 -39.90 -0.98 -9.89
CA ILE A 37 -41.08 -1.24 -10.74
C ILE A 37 -41.00 -0.45 -12.06
N ILE A 38 -40.61 0.83 -12.01
CA ILE A 38 -40.47 1.68 -13.20
C ILE A 38 -39.37 1.16 -14.14
N GLN A 39 -38.25 0.68 -13.57
CA GLN A 39 -37.13 0.11 -14.33
C GLN A 39 -37.41 -1.30 -14.85
N GLY A 40 -38.58 -1.88 -14.54
CA GLY A 40 -38.95 -3.22 -14.97
C GLY A 40 -38.10 -4.31 -14.29
N VAL A 41 -37.62 -4.04 -13.07
CA VAL A 41 -36.94 -5.05 -12.26
C VAL A 41 -37.94 -6.11 -11.84
N THR A 42 -37.63 -7.37 -12.15
CA THR A 42 -38.54 -8.49 -11.88
C THR A 42 -38.20 -9.17 -10.55
N PRO A 43 -39.20 -9.63 -9.78
CA PRO A 43 -38.94 -10.41 -8.57
C PRO A 43 -38.09 -11.64 -8.88
N LEU A 44 -37.12 -11.92 -8.01
CA LEU A 44 -36.22 -13.06 -8.18
C LEU A 44 -36.98 -14.39 -7.98
N SER A 45 -36.71 -15.35 -8.86
CA SER A 45 -37.19 -16.73 -8.68
C SER A 45 -36.57 -17.37 -7.43
N PRO A 46 -37.20 -18.39 -6.83
CA PRO A 46 -36.66 -19.03 -5.62
C PRO A 46 -35.22 -19.54 -5.77
N GLY A 47 -34.86 -20.05 -6.96
CA GLY A 47 -33.50 -20.49 -7.26
C GLY A 47 -32.48 -19.35 -7.27
N LEU A 48 -32.85 -18.19 -7.84
CA LEU A 48 -32.00 -17.01 -7.85
C LEU A 48 -31.88 -16.38 -6.46
N GLN A 49 -32.92 -16.43 -5.63
CA GLN A 49 -32.86 -15.99 -4.23
C GLN A 49 -31.85 -16.81 -3.42
N LEU A 50 -31.77 -18.13 -3.66
CA LEU A 50 -30.76 -18.99 -3.04
C LEU A 50 -29.34 -18.55 -3.44
N LEU A 51 -29.12 -18.25 -4.72
CA LEU A 51 -27.83 -17.77 -5.21
C LEU A 51 -27.49 -16.37 -4.66
N GLN A 52 -28.48 -15.48 -4.55
CA GLN A 52 -28.34 -14.17 -3.90
C GLN A 52 -27.93 -14.30 -2.43
N ASN A 53 -28.51 -15.27 -1.70
CA ASN A 53 -28.13 -15.57 -0.32
C ASN A 53 -26.72 -16.16 -0.22
N LEU A 54 -26.31 -16.97 -1.19
CA LEU A 54 -24.94 -17.47 -1.26
C LEU A 54 -23.94 -16.32 -1.43
N PHE A 55 -24.21 -15.39 -2.37
CA PHE A 55 -23.38 -14.20 -2.56
C PHE A 55 -23.33 -13.32 -1.31
N PHE A 56 -24.41 -13.24 -0.52
CA PHE A 56 -24.43 -12.54 0.75
C PHE A 56 -23.52 -13.16 1.82
N ILE A 57 -23.54 -14.50 1.94
CA ILE A 57 -22.82 -15.20 3.02
C ILE A 57 -21.32 -15.30 2.74
N VAL A 58 -20.91 -15.51 1.49
CA VAL A 58 -19.50 -15.70 1.09
C VAL A 58 -18.56 -14.61 1.62
N PRO A 59 -18.79 -13.30 1.40
CA PRO A 59 -17.88 -12.26 1.87
C PRO A 59 -17.82 -12.17 3.40
N ILE A 60 -18.91 -12.49 4.10
CA ILE A 60 -18.93 -12.55 5.57
C ILE A 60 -18.01 -13.68 6.06
N LEU A 61 -18.12 -14.87 5.47
CA LEU A 61 -17.25 -16.00 5.82
C LEU A 61 -15.78 -15.69 5.52
N LEU A 62 -15.49 -15.11 4.35
CA LEU A 62 -14.12 -14.72 3.98
C LEU A 62 -13.54 -13.67 4.94
N LEU A 63 -14.35 -12.71 5.39
CA LEU A 63 -13.94 -11.73 6.40
C LEU A 63 -13.63 -12.39 7.75
N ILE A 64 -14.49 -13.31 8.21
CA ILE A 64 -14.28 -14.06 9.45
C ILE A 64 -12.96 -14.85 9.38
N VAL A 65 -12.73 -15.57 8.29
CA VAL A 65 -11.48 -16.31 8.07
C VAL A 65 -10.29 -15.35 8.03
N SER A 66 -10.41 -14.20 7.36
CA SER A 66 -9.37 -13.15 7.33
C SER A 66 -9.01 -12.64 8.71
N PHE A 67 -10.02 -12.41 9.56
CA PHE A 67 -9.82 -11.98 10.94
C PHE A 67 -9.06 -13.02 11.77
N PHE A 68 -9.41 -14.31 11.64
CA PHE A 68 -8.69 -15.38 12.32
C PHE A 68 -7.25 -15.55 11.82
N LEU A 69 -7.01 -15.43 10.51
CA LEU A 69 -5.66 -15.48 9.94
C LEU A 69 -4.81 -14.29 10.40
N PHE A 70 -5.40 -13.10 10.49
CA PHE A 70 -4.73 -11.91 11.02
C PHE A 70 -4.30 -12.11 12.47
N LYS A 71 -5.18 -12.69 13.32
CA LYS A 71 -4.85 -13.02 14.72
C LYS A 71 -3.75 -14.06 14.88
N LYS A 72 -3.62 -14.99 13.92
CA LYS A 72 -2.57 -16.03 13.91
C LYS A 72 -1.25 -15.56 13.30
N GLU A 73 -1.10 -14.26 13.02
CA GLU A 73 0.08 -13.65 12.39
C GLU A 73 0.50 -14.28 11.04
N LYS A 74 -0.43 -14.97 10.36
CA LYS A 74 -0.20 -15.55 9.03
C LYS A 74 -0.40 -14.50 7.95
N HIS A 75 0.60 -13.64 7.78
CA HIS A 75 0.49 -12.42 6.96
C HIS A 75 0.57 -12.63 5.44
N ASP A 76 1.06 -13.77 4.95
CA ASP A 76 1.32 -13.97 3.52
C ASP A 76 0.06 -14.19 2.68
N GLN A 77 -0.92 -14.93 3.23
CA GLN A 77 -2.17 -15.26 2.53
C GLN A 77 -3.25 -14.19 2.70
N LEU A 78 -3.08 -13.30 3.68
CA LEU A 78 -4.09 -12.33 4.07
C LEU A 78 -4.45 -11.32 2.96
N PRO A 79 -3.50 -10.77 2.17
CA PRO A 79 -3.82 -9.87 1.07
C PRO A 79 -4.74 -10.49 0.02
N LEU A 80 -4.52 -11.77 -0.30
CA LEU A 80 -5.39 -12.49 -1.24
C LEU A 80 -6.79 -12.66 -0.67
N LEU A 81 -6.89 -13.09 0.59
CA LEU A 81 -8.19 -13.34 1.23
C LEU A 81 -9.00 -12.05 1.41
N LEU A 82 -8.35 -10.94 1.76
CA LEU A 82 -8.98 -9.62 1.83
C LEU A 82 -9.39 -9.10 0.44
N THR A 83 -8.58 -9.36 -0.59
CA THR A 83 -8.96 -9.07 -1.99
C THR A 83 -10.24 -9.80 -2.35
N LEU A 84 -10.28 -11.12 -2.13
CA LEU A 84 -11.48 -11.93 -2.39
C LEU A 84 -12.68 -11.45 -1.57
N THR A 85 -12.47 -11.11 -0.30
CA THR A 85 -13.52 -10.55 0.57
C THR A 85 -14.13 -9.29 -0.04
N LEU A 86 -13.30 -8.34 -0.49
CA LEU A 86 -13.75 -7.11 -1.13
C LEU A 86 -14.48 -7.40 -2.45
N THR A 87 -13.92 -8.25 -3.30
CA THR A 87 -14.51 -8.63 -4.60
C THR A 87 -15.89 -9.24 -4.41
N PHE A 88 -16.02 -10.25 -3.53
CA PHE A 88 -17.30 -10.90 -3.27
C PHE A 88 -18.27 -9.99 -2.50
N ALA A 89 -17.80 -9.06 -1.69
CA ALA A 89 -18.66 -8.06 -1.06
C ALA A 89 -19.26 -7.11 -2.09
N SER A 90 -18.50 -6.69 -3.11
CA SER A 90 -19.03 -5.91 -4.24
C SER A 90 -20.04 -6.71 -5.07
N ILE A 91 -19.77 -7.98 -5.36
CA ILE A 91 -20.74 -8.86 -6.03
C ILE A 91 -22.03 -8.99 -5.20
N SER A 92 -21.90 -9.13 -3.88
CA SER A 92 -23.05 -9.15 -2.97
C SER A 92 -23.80 -7.82 -2.95
N ILE A 93 -23.12 -6.67 -3.01
CA ILE A 93 -23.77 -5.35 -3.09
C ILE A 93 -24.61 -5.24 -4.36
N ILE A 94 -24.08 -5.70 -5.50
CA ILE A 94 -24.81 -5.69 -6.79
C ILE A 94 -26.03 -6.60 -6.70
N ALA A 95 -25.83 -7.86 -6.31
CA ALA A 95 -26.92 -8.83 -6.24
C ALA A 95 -27.97 -8.46 -5.17
N GLY A 96 -27.54 -7.89 -4.04
CA GLY A 96 -28.41 -7.46 -2.94
C GLY A 96 -29.13 -6.15 -3.17
N GLY A 97 -28.66 -5.35 -4.12
CA GLY A 97 -29.31 -4.12 -4.59
C GLY A 97 -30.10 -4.33 -5.88
N ASP A 98 -30.64 -5.54 -6.06
CA ASP A 98 -31.47 -5.96 -7.19
C ASP A 98 -30.85 -5.71 -8.57
N GLY A 99 -29.52 -5.80 -8.67
CA GLY A 99 -28.80 -5.68 -9.94
C GLY A 99 -28.82 -4.27 -10.54
N LEU A 100 -29.20 -3.25 -9.76
CA LEU A 100 -29.19 -1.87 -10.20
C LEU A 100 -27.77 -1.42 -10.62
N VAL A 101 -27.72 -0.64 -11.69
CA VAL A 101 -26.47 -0.19 -12.31
C VAL A 101 -25.62 0.63 -11.34
N GLU A 102 -26.25 1.41 -10.47
CA GLU A 102 -25.60 2.25 -9.47
C GLU A 102 -24.74 1.43 -8.49
N TYR A 103 -25.15 0.21 -8.17
CA TYR A 103 -24.40 -0.67 -7.29
C TYR A 103 -23.16 -1.28 -7.95
N HIS A 104 -23.07 -1.27 -9.29
CA HIS A 104 -21.88 -1.70 -10.02
C HIS A 104 -20.69 -0.76 -9.79
N PHE A 105 -20.94 0.49 -9.39
CA PHE A 105 -19.85 1.41 -9.00
C PHE A 105 -19.03 0.88 -7.81
N SER A 106 -19.56 -0.05 -7.02
CA SER A 106 -18.81 -0.75 -5.96
C SER A 106 -17.58 -1.51 -6.49
N ILE A 107 -17.57 -1.90 -7.76
CA ILE A 107 -16.42 -2.55 -8.42
C ILE A 107 -15.24 -1.59 -8.47
N PHE A 108 -15.48 -0.34 -8.90
CA PHE A 108 -14.43 0.68 -8.98
C PHE A 108 -13.90 1.04 -7.59
N MET A 109 -14.80 1.15 -6.61
CA MET A 109 -14.44 1.36 -5.21
C MET A 109 -13.52 0.24 -4.70
N VAL A 110 -13.90 -1.03 -4.91
CA VAL A 110 -13.10 -2.18 -4.46
C VAL A 110 -11.76 -2.26 -5.16
N LEU A 111 -11.70 -2.05 -6.48
CA LEU A 111 -10.43 -2.02 -7.22
C LEU A 111 -9.51 -0.91 -6.70
N ALA A 112 -10.05 0.27 -6.37
CA ALA A 112 -9.28 1.34 -5.75
C ALA A 112 -8.68 0.93 -4.40
N PHE A 113 -9.42 0.20 -3.56
CA PHE A 113 -8.89 -0.32 -2.31
C PHE A 113 -7.82 -1.39 -2.50
N ILE A 114 -7.95 -2.27 -3.51
CA ILE A 114 -6.95 -3.31 -3.79
C ILE A 114 -5.60 -2.72 -4.20
N ILE A 115 -5.56 -1.52 -4.80
CA ILE A 115 -4.30 -0.80 -5.11
C ILE A 115 -3.42 -0.65 -3.87
N PHE A 116 -4.01 -0.53 -2.68
CA PHE A 116 -3.27 -0.40 -1.42
C PHE A 116 -2.37 -1.61 -1.10
N PHE A 117 -2.68 -2.80 -1.63
CA PHE A 117 -1.79 -3.95 -1.53
C PHE A 117 -0.54 -3.83 -2.41
N ASN A 118 -0.52 -2.88 -3.34
CA ASN A 118 0.57 -2.60 -4.26
C ASN A 118 1.01 -3.86 -5.04
N SER A 119 0.03 -4.65 -5.48
CA SER A 119 0.25 -5.93 -6.16
C SER A 119 -0.61 -6.04 -7.41
N PHE A 120 0.05 -6.06 -8.57
CA PHE A 120 -0.60 -6.26 -9.85
C PHE A 120 -1.40 -7.58 -9.91
N LYS A 121 -0.87 -8.65 -9.28
CA LYS A 121 -1.51 -9.96 -9.23
C LYS A 121 -2.89 -9.90 -8.57
N LEU A 122 -3.06 -9.12 -7.51
CA LEU A 122 -4.34 -9.01 -6.79
C LEU A 122 -5.39 -8.23 -7.60
N ILE A 123 -4.96 -7.16 -8.29
CA ILE A 123 -5.83 -6.44 -9.23
C ILE A 123 -6.30 -7.39 -10.34
N LEU A 124 -5.38 -8.13 -10.96
CA LEU A 124 -5.71 -9.07 -12.04
C LEU A 124 -6.72 -10.14 -11.58
N ILE A 125 -6.52 -10.73 -10.40
CA ILE A 125 -7.45 -11.72 -9.83
C ILE A 125 -8.86 -11.13 -9.70
N SER A 126 -9.00 -9.94 -9.09
CA SER A 126 -10.32 -9.32 -8.92
C SER A 126 -10.95 -8.95 -10.27
N THR A 127 -10.18 -8.42 -11.21
CA THR A 127 -10.67 -8.06 -12.55
C THR A 127 -11.19 -9.28 -13.30
N VAL A 128 -10.49 -10.41 -13.24
CA VAL A 128 -10.94 -11.66 -13.88
C VAL A 128 -12.23 -12.16 -13.24
N ILE A 129 -12.33 -12.14 -11.91
CA ILE A 129 -13.55 -12.55 -11.20
C ILE A 129 -14.74 -11.65 -11.63
N PHE A 130 -14.55 -10.33 -11.66
CA PHE A 130 -15.61 -9.42 -12.11
C PHE A 130 -15.97 -9.64 -13.57
N ALA A 131 -15.00 -9.86 -14.46
CA ALA A 131 -15.28 -10.16 -15.86
C ALA A 131 -16.10 -11.45 -16.00
N ILE A 132 -15.73 -12.53 -15.30
CA ILE A 132 -16.49 -13.78 -15.29
C ILE A 132 -17.91 -13.55 -14.73
N GLN A 133 -18.05 -12.78 -13.66
CA GLN A 133 -19.35 -12.47 -13.08
C GLN A 133 -20.22 -11.60 -14.00
N HIS A 134 -19.64 -10.66 -14.75
CA HIS A 134 -20.38 -9.81 -15.69
C HIS A 134 -20.79 -10.57 -16.94
N PHE A 135 -19.87 -11.27 -17.60
CA PHE A 135 -20.19 -12.02 -18.81
C PHE A 135 -21.02 -13.28 -18.47
N GLY A 136 -20.57 -14.08 -17.51
CA GLY A 136 -21.30 -15.28 -17.09
C GLY A 136 -22.64 -14.94 -16.45
N GLY A 137 -22.70 -13.92 -15.59
CA GLY A 137 -23.94 -13.45 -14.97
C GLY A 137 -24.93 -12.91 -15.99
N TYR A 138 -24.47 -12.15 -17.00
CA TYR A 138 -25.37 -11.63 -18.04
C TYR A 138 -26.05 -12.75 -18.84
N PHE A 139 -25.33 -13.82 -19.17
CA PHE A 139 -25.91 -14.91 -19.98
C PHE A 139 -26.68 -15.95 -19.15
N LEU A 140 -26.32 -16.17 -17.88
CA LEU A 140 -26.89 -17.24 -17.07
C LEU A 140 -27.87 -16.76 -16.00
N PHE A 141 -27.63 -15.58 -15.43
CA PHE A 141 -28.37 -15.04 -14.28
C PHE A 141 -28.58 -13.50 -14.38
N PRO A 142 -29.12 -12.98 -15.50
CA PRO A 142 -29.17 -11.55 -15.75
C PRO A 142 -30.00 -10.77 -14.72
N GLN A 143 -30.99 -11.36 -14.05
CA GLN A 143 -31.72 -10.64 -12.99
C GLN A 143 -30.85 -10.33 -11.77
N LEU A 144 -29.89 -11.20 -11.42
CA LEU A 144 -28.99 -10.96 -10.29
C LEU A 144 -27.91 -9.94 -10.62
N LEU A 145 -27.50 -9.88 -11.90
CA LEU A 145 -26.49 -8.94 -12.35
C LEU A 145 -27.11 -7.58 -12.71
N CYS A 146 -28.15 -7.57 -13.52
CA CYS A 146 -28.70 -6.40 -14.19
C CYS A 146 -30.11 -6.00 -13.72
N GLY A 147 -30.71 -6.75 -12.79
CA GLY A 147 -32.07 -6.52 -12.29
C GLY A 147 -33.20 -6.93 -13.26
N THR A 148 -32.87 -7.18 -14.52
CA THR A 148 -33.83 -7.52 -15.57
C THR A 148 -33.23 -8.49 -16.58
N GLU A 149 -34.10 -9.29 -17.20
CA GLU A 149 -33.76 -10.18 -18.33
C GLU A 149 -33.49 -9.39 -19.62
N ASN A 150 -34.10 -8.21 -19.77
CA ASN A 150 -34.04 -7.41 -20.99
C ASN A 150 -32.98 -6.31 -20.91
N TYR A 151 -31.81 -6.63 -20.37
CA TYR A 151 -30.73 -5.65 -20.25
C TYR A 151 -29.95 -5.53 -21.57
N ALA A 152 -29.67 -4.31 -22.01
CA ALA A 152 -28.98 -4.09 -23.27
C ALA A 152 -27.51 -4.53 -23.19
N PHE A 153 -27.10 -5.44 -24.08
CA PHE A 153 -25.71 -5.90 -24.17
C PHE A 153 -24.70 -4.76 -24.37
N SER A 154 -25.07 -3.71 -25.10
CA SER A 154 -24.24 -2.52 -25.30
C SER A 154 -23.90 -1.81 -23.98
N LEU A 155 -24.83 -1.78 -23.03
CA LEU A 155 -24.61 -1.17 -21.72
C LEU A 155 -23.66 -2.02 -20.85
N LEU A 156 -23.73 -3.35 -20.97
CA LEU A 156 -22.71 -4.26 -20.40
C LEU A 156 -21.33 -3.99 -21.00
N MET A 157 -21.25 -3.77 -22.32
CA MET A 157 -19.96 -3.53 -22.99
C MET A 157 -19.30 -2.23 -22.53
N ILE A 158 -20.08 -1.18 -22.26
CA ILE A 158 -19.56 0.06 -21.68
C ILE A 158 -18.94 -0.21 -20.29
N HIS A 159 -19.58 -1.02 -19.45
CA HIS A 159 -19.03 -1.41 -18.15
C HIS A 159 -17.72 -2.19 -18.30
N ALA A 160 -17.66 -3.11 -19.26
CA ALA A 160 -16.44 -3.86 -19.55
C ALA A 160 -15.27 -2.94 -19.96
N VAL A 161 -15.53 -1.91 -20.78
CA VAL A 161 -14.52 -0.90 -21.14
C VAL A 161 -14.04 -0.15 -19.90
N PHE A 162 -14.96 0.33 -19.04
CA PHE A 162 -14.54 1.02 -17.81
C PHE A 162 -13.75 0.11 -16.87
N LEU A 163 -14.11 -1.16 -16.75
CA LEU A 163 -13.35 -2.13 -15.95
C LEU A 163 -11.92 -2.32 -16.47
N ILE A 164 -11.75 -2.42 -17.80
CA ILE A 164 -10.43 -2.51 -18.44
C ILE A 164 -9.61 -1.24 -18.20
N LEU A 165 -10.20 -0.06 -18.43
CA LEU A 165 -9.52 1.21 -18.23
C LEU A 165 -9.11 1.40 -16.76
N MET A 166 -10.01 1.11 -15.81
CA MET A 166 -9.73 1.26 -14.38
C MET A 166 -8.71 0.24 -13.88
N SER A 167 -8.78 -1.02 -14.32
CA SER A 167 -7.77 -2.02 -13.98
C SER A 167 -6.40 -1.71 -14.60
N GLY A 168 -6.38 -1.17 -15.83
CA GLY A 168 -5.17 -0.66 -16.47
C GLY A 168 -4.55 0.52 -15.71
N ALA A 169 -5.37 1.52 -15.34
CA ALA A 169 -4.94 2.66 -14.55
C ALA A 169 -4.40 2.23 -13.17
N ALA A 170 -5.11 1.34 -12.47
CA ALA A 170 -4.67 0.77 -11.21
C ALA A 170 -3.30 0.07 -11.33
N SER A 171 -3.13 -0.72 -12.39
CA SER A 171 -1.87 -1.43 -12.68
C SER A 171 -0.72 -0.47 -12.98
N LEU A 172 -0.99 0.61 -13.72
CA LEU A 172 -0.01 1.67 -13.98
C LEU A 172 0.39 2.38 -12.68
N ILE A 173 -0.57 2.74 -11.82
CA ILE A 173 -0.31 3.38 -10.52
C ILE A 173 0.61 2.51 -9.66
N ILE A 174 0.32 1.20 -9.55
CA ILE A 174 1.15 0.23 -8.83
C ILE A 174 2.57 0.20 -9.39
N THR A 175 2.72 0.19 -10.71
CA THR A 175 4.04 0.17 -11.36
C THR A 175 4.83 1.44 -11.07
N LEU A 176 4.18 2.61 -11.13
CA LEU A 176 4.81 3.89 -10.83
C LEU A 176 5.20 4.00 -9.35
N GLN A 177 4.33 3.56 -8.43
CA GLN A 177 4.63 3.53 -6.99
C GLN A 177 5.81 2.61 -6.66
N ASN A 178 5.87 1.43 -7.29
CA ASN A 178 7.00 0.51 -7.12
C ASN A 178 8.32 1.12 -7.59
N ARG A 179 8.32 1.76 -8.77
CA ARG A 179 9.52 2.46 -9.29
C ARG A 179 9.95 3.63 -8.41
N ALA A 180 9.00 4.44 -7.95
CA ALA A 180 9.30 5.54 -7.04
C ALA A 180 9.90 5.04 -5.72
N THR A 181 9.36 3.95 -5.17
CA THR A 181 9.86 3.32 -3.95
C THR A 181 11.27 2.76 -4.14
N SER A 182 11.55 2.08 -5.26
CA SER A 182 12.90 1.57 -5.54
C SER A 182 13.92 2.69 -5.72
N LEU A 183 13.55 3.79 -6.40
CA LEU A 183 14.45 4.93 -6.58
C LEU A 183 14.75 5.64 -5.25
N MET A 184 13.73 5.82 -4.39
CA MET A 184 13.92 6.36 -3.05
C MET A 184 14.84 5.49 -2.18
N GLN A 185 14.74 4.17 -2.32
CA GLN A 185 15.61 3.24 -1.59
C GLN A 185 17.07 3.34 -2.05
N ILE A 186 17.31 3.40 -3.37
CA ILE A 186 18.66 3.59 -3.93
C ILE A 186 19.26 4.92 -3.48
N GLU A 187 18.48 6.02 -3.46
CA GLU A 187 18.99 7.32 -3.01
C GLU A 187 19.33 7.32 -1.52
N LYS A 188 18.51 6.65 -0.68
CA LYS A 188 18.82 6.48 0.74
C LYS A 188 20.11 5.70 0.96
N GLU A 189 20.33 4.62 0.22
CA GLU A 189 21.55 3.81 0.31
C GLU A 189 22.79 4.64 -0.08
N LYS A 190 22.70 5.41 -1.18
CA LYS A 190 23.77 6.35 -1.57
C LYS A 190 24.03 7.44 -0.55
N GLN A 191 22.97 7.95 0.10
CA GLN A 191 23.11 8.97 1.14
C GLN A 191 23.78 8.40 2.39
N GLN A 192 23.41 7.19 2.80
CA GLN A 192 24.07 6.47 3.89
C GLN A 192 25.56 6.22 3.60
N GLU A 193 25.91 5.80 2.38
CA GLU A 193 27.31 5.61 1.96
C GLU A 193 28.11 6.93 2.03
N LYS A 194 27.53 8.04 1.59
CA LYS A 194 28.15 9.37 1.71
C LYS A 194 28.33 9.81 3.16
N GLU A 195 27.34 9.55 4.01
CA GLU A 195 27.43 9.85 5.45
C GLU A 195 28.56 9.06 6.12
N GLU A 196 28.68 7.76 5.85
CA GLU A 196 29.77 6.92 6.35
C GLU A 196 31.14 7.42 5.86
N LEU A 197 31.25 7.79 4.58
CA LEU A 197 32.47 8.35 4.01
C LEU A 197 32.87 9.67 4.68
N LEU A 198 31.92 10.57 4.91
CA LEU A 198 32.16 11.85 5.59
C LEU A 198 32.63 11.63 7.03
N VAL A 199 32.01 10.72 7.77
CA VAL A 199 32.44 10.35 9.13
C VAL A 199 33.87 9.79 9.13
N ALA A 200 34.19 8.91 8.18
CA ALA A 200 35.54 8.35 8.04
C ALA A 200 36.58 9.44 7.72
N GLN A 201 36.25 10.38 6.81
CA GLN A 201 37.10 11.51 6.48
C GLN A 201 37.30 12.46 7.66
N LEU A 202 36.23 12.83 8.36
CA LEU A 202 36.30 13.66 9.56
C LEU A 202 37.17 13.03 10.65
N THR A 203 37.03 11.72 10.87
CA THR A 203 37.85 10.96 11.83
C THR A 203 39.33 10.98 11.41
N LYS A 204 39.62 10.77 10.13
CA LYS A 204 40.99 10.84 9.58
C LYS A 204 41.58 12.25 9.75
N THR A 205 40.83 13.29 9.42
CA THR A 205 41.27 14.69 9.58
C THR A 205 41.48 15.05 11.05
N ALA A 206 40.59 14.63 11.95
CA ALA A 206 40.75 14.84 13.40
C ALA A 206 42.04 14.19 13.92
N ASN A 207 42.32 12.95 13.50
CA ASN A 207 43.57 12.26 13.84
C ASN A 207 44.81 12.98 13.28
N GLN A 208 44.73 13.51 12.05
CA GLN A 208 45.81 14.31 11.47
C GLN A 208 46.06 15.60 12.26
N VAL A 209 45.00 16.34 12.60
CA VAL A 209 45.11 17.55 13.44
C VAL A 209 45.72 17.23 14.79
N LEU A 210 45.28 16.15 15.45
CA LEU A 210 45.84 15.70 16.72
C LEU A 210 47.35 15.41 16.61
N ASN A 211 47.76 14.68 15.57
CA ASN A 211 49.17 14.38 15.33
C ASN A 211 50.00 15.64 15.07
N THR A 212 49.49 16.60 14.30
CA THR A 212 50.16 17.88 14.06
C THR A 212 50.31 18.69 15.36
N VAL A 213 49.30 18.69 16.23
CA VAL A 213 49.37 19.34 17.55
C VAL A 213 50.43 18.68 18.45
N LEU A 214 50.52 17.34 18.44
CA LEU A 214 51.54 16.60 19.18
C LEU A 214 52.95 16.94 18.68
N GLN A 215 53.17 16.95 17.36
CA GLN A 215 54.46 17.34 16.76
C GLN A 215 54.84 18.79 17.07
N LEU A 216 53.89 19.73 17.02
CA LEU A 216 54.11 21.12 17.41
C LEU A 216 54.52 21.27 18.89
N LYS A 217 53.90 20.49 19.78
CA LYS A 217 54.24 20.47 21.21
C LYS A 217 55.67 19.98 21.42
N GLU A 218 56.05 18.91 20.72
CA GLU A 218 57.40 18.35 20.76
C GLU A 218 58.45 19.35 20.25
N GLY A 219 58.21 19.92 19.06
CA GLY A 219 59.08 20.95 18.48
C GLY A 219 59.18 22.22 19.34
N SER A 220 58.10 22.62 20.01
CA SER A 220 58.13 23.73 20.98
C SER A 220 59.00 23.43 22.21
N GLN A 221 58.96 22.20 22.73
CA GLN A 221 59.83 21.77 23.82
C GLN A 221 61.29 21.74 23.39
N GLU A 222 61.60 21.20 22.22
CA GLU A 222 62.95 21.23 21.65
C GLU A 222 63.45 22.67 21.46
N SER A 223 62.61 23.55 20.92
CA SER A 223 62.96 24.97 20.72
C SER A 223 63.25 25.66 22.06
N LYS A 224 62.44 25.41 23.10
CA LYS A 224 62.71 25.91 24.46
C LYS A 224 64.04 25.40 25.01
N LEU A 225 64.37 24.13 24.80
CA LEU A 225 65.64 23.54 25.20
C LEU A 225 66.82 24.18 24.46
N ALA A 226 66.69 24.39 23.15
CA ALA A 226 67.69 25.07 22.33
C ALA A 226 67.90 26.53 22.77
N SER A 227 66.83 27.30 22.98
CA SER A 227 66.91 28.66 23.52
C SER A 227 67.57 28.70 24.90
N ARG A 228 67.28 27.75 25.80
CA ARG A 228 67.98 27.62 27.09
C ARG A 228 69.47 27.37 26.92
N LYS A 229 69.85 26.46 26.01
CA LYS A 229 71.26 26.16 25.72
C LYS A 229 71.97 27.41 25.18
N LEU A 230 71.34 28.18 24.29
CA LEU A 230 71.89 29.43 23.76
C LEU A 230 72.08 30.48 24.85
N LEU A 231 71.09 30.66 25.74
CA LEU A 231 71.20 31.56 26.89
C LEU A 231 72.32 31.16 27.86
N LEU A 232 72.47 29.86 28.13
CA LEU A 232 73.58 29.35 28.96
C LEU A 232 74.93 29.60 28.27
N ARG A 233 75.00 29.37 26.96
CA ARG A 233 76.23 29.60 26.18
C ARG A 233 76.57 31.09 26.15
N SER A 234 75.61 31.99 25.92
CA SER A 234 75.86 33.44 25.93
C SER A 234 76.29 33.95 27.31
N LYS A 235 75.67 33.45 28.40
CA LYS A 235 76.14 33.72 29.77
C LYS A 235 77.59 33.28 29.98
N LYS A 236 77.97 32.10 29.47
CA LYS A 236 79.34 31.58 29.59
C LYS A 236 80.33 32.45 28.82
N TRP A 237 79.98 32.92 27.62
CA TRP A 237 80.80 33.87 26.85
C TRP A 237 80.95 35.23 27.56
N LEU A 238 79.87 35.76 28.15
CA LEU A 238 79.92 37.00 28.93
C LEU A 238 80.83 36.88 30.16
N GLN A 239 80.80 35.75 30.87
CA GLN A 239 81.72 35.52 31.99
C GLN A 239 83.19 35.52 31.54
N VAL A 240 83.51 34.89 30.41
CA VAL A 240 84.87 34.90 29.85
C VAL A 240 85.33 36.32 29.53
N LEU A 241 84.47 37.12 28.88
CA LEU A 241 84.76 38.52 28.50
C LEU A 241 84.97 39.46 29.71
N ILE A 242 84.27 39.22 30.83
CA ILE A 242 84.40 40.03 32.06
C ILE A 242 85.64 39.62 32.89
N SER A 243 86.17 38.41 32.67
CA SER A 243 87.33 37.87 33.39
C SER A 243 88.69 38.10 32.70
N SER A 244 88.70 38.86 31.60
CA SER A 244 89.87 39.26 30.79
C SER A 244 89.98 40.78 30.75
#